data_AF-A0A9D1IRT2-F1
#
_entry.id   AF-A0A9D1IRT2-F1
#
_cell.length_a   1.000
_cell.length_b   1.000
_cell.length_c   1.000
_cell.angle_alpha   90.00
_cell.angle_beta   90.00
_cell.angle_gamma   90.00
#
_symmetry.space_group_name_H-M   'P 1'
#
loop_
_entity.id
_entity.type
_entity.pdbx_description
1 polymer ?
#
loop_
_entity_poly.entity_id
_entity_poly.type
_entity_poly.pdbx_seq_one_letter_code
_entity_poly.pdbx_strand_id
1 'polypeptide(L)'
;MAIWNPWHGCKKYSPGCANCYVYRRDSQFDRDASRVAKTASFSLPIQKNRAGQYRLTAQDNPIYTCMTSDFFLEEADPWRPQVWEMIRLRRDLEFVIITKRIHRFSAGLPLDWGEGYPNVTIVCTCENQQTADQRLPVLLSLPIRHREIIHEPMLEEIQIRPYLETGKIEQVTCGGESGEGARLCRYEWVLSTRKQCMDCGVAFSFHQTGANFQKDGRIYRIPRSLQHSQAKRAGLDHQPSRLPKTKAQMEELFQRLSASEFRSRFSLSPKLKQYVLEKGEDTLRRHAQDFIRTRLAPAEPEHDGKQTPMKGHPVFLAQHATACCCRGCLEKWYGVSQGRPLTREEQEQIVEILMEWIRRKMK
;
A
#
# COMPACT_ATOMS: atom_id res chain seq x y z
N MET A 1 -2.83 9.24 12.36
CA MET A 1 -3.02 7.77 12.27
C MET A 1 -4.09 7.39 13.27
N ALA A 2 -5.24 6.91 12.81
CA ALA A 2 -6.29 6.43 13.70
C ALA A 2 -5.96 5.01 14.16
N ILE A 3 -6.24 4.71 15.43
CA ILE A 3 -5.91 3.44 16.07
C ILE A 3 -7.16 2.89 16.76
N TRP A 4 -7.41 1.61 16.57
CA TRP A 4 -8.43 0.87 17.29
C TRP A 4 -7.82 -0.34 18.02
N ASN A 5 -7.84 -0.31 19.34
CA ASN A 5 -7.36 -1.42 20.17
C ASN A 5 -8.56 -2.12 20.83
N PRO A 6 -9.21 -3.11 20.21
CA PRO A 6 -10.36 -3.76 20.83
C PRO A 6 -9.99 -4.50 22.13
N TRP A 7 -8.77 -5.01 22.20
CA TRP A 7 -8.14 -5.55 23.40
C TRP A 7 -6.71 -5.04 23.51
N HIS A 8 -6.18 -5.14 24.72
CA HIS A 8 -4.81 -4.78 25.08
C HIS A 8 -4.13 -5.97 25.75
N GLY A 9 -2.80 -6.02 25.64
CA GLY A 9 -1.99 -7.10 26.17
C GLY A 9 -1.69 -8.16 25.11
N CYS A 10 -0.59 -8.88 25.28
CA CYS A 10 -0.11 -9.87 24.32
C CYS A 10 0.80 -10.88 25.00
N LYS A 11 0.94 -12.08 24.44
CA LYS A 11 2.01 -13.01 24.80
C LYS A 11 3.24 -12.78 23.90
N LYS A 12 4.46 -12.78 24.43
CA LYS A 12 5.65 -12.77 23.56
C LYS A 12 5.64 -14.04 22.69
N TYR A 13 5.91 -13.90 21.39
CA TYR A 13 5.74 -14.99 20.42
C TYR A 13 7.03 -15.30 19.64
N SER A 14 7.88 -14.30 19.40
CA SER A 14 9.03 -14.42 18.51
C SER A 14 10.21 -13.56 18.99
N PRO A 15 11.41 -13.69 18.40
CA PRO A 15 12.57 -12.88 18.78
C PRO A 15 12.32 -11.37 18.70
N GLY A 16 11.41 -10.91 17.83
CA GLY A 16 10.99 -9.51 17.75
C GLY A 16 10.23 -9.00 18.98
N CYS A 17 9.72 -9.89 19.84
CA CYS A 17 9.01 -9.53 21.06
C CYS A 17 9.93 -9.27 22.25
N ALA A 18 11.24 -9.55 22.14
CA ALA A 18 12.19 -9.42 23.24
C ALA A 18 12.12 -8.03 23.92
N ASN A 19 12.23 -6.96 23.11
CA ASN A 19 12.20 -5.55 23.56
C ASN A 19 10.87 -4.86 23.23
N CYS A 20 9.76 -5.61 23.21
CA CYS A 20 8.44 -5.09 22.82
C CYS A 20 8.07 -3.79 23.57
N TYR A 21 7.67 -2.78 22.80
CA TYR A 21 7.35 -1.47 23.35
C TYR A 21 6.10 -1.48 24.24
N VAL A 22 5.16 -2.40 24.03
CA VAL A 22 3.96 -2.54 24.88
C VAL A 22 4.37 -2.95 26.29
N TYR A 23 5.17 -4.03 26.41
CA TYR A 23 5.74 -4.47 27.69
C TYR A 23 6.55 -3.38 28.38
N ARG A 24 7.40 -2.66 27.64
CA ARG A 24 8.18 -1.53 28.19
C ARG A 24 7.31 -0.39 28.70
N ARG A 25 6.21 -0.07 28.02
CA ARG A 25 5.33 1.03 28.41
C ARG A 25 4.47 0.63 29.60
N ASP A 26 3.91 -0.57 29.59
CA ASP A 26 3.05 -1.05 30.68
C ASP A 26 3.84 -1.21 31.98
N SER A 27 5.11 -1.62 31.92
CA SER A 27 5.97 -1.68 33.10
C SER A 27 6.27 -0.31 33.73
N GLN A 28 6.14 0.80 32.99
CA GLN A 28 6.26 2.15 33.57
C GLN A 28 5.06 2.53 34.45
N PHE A 29 3.97 1.76 34.35
CA PHE A 29 2.73 1.96 35.10
C PHE A 29 2.38 0.70 35.93
N ASP A 30 3.36 -0.16 36.23
CA ASP A 30 3.20 -1.40 36.99
C ASP A 30 2.08 -2.32 36.45
N ARG A 31 1.88 -2.31 35.14
CA ARG A 31 0.88 -3.11 34.45
C ARG A 31 1.51 -4.34 33.80
N ASP A 32 0.89 -5.50 34.01
CA ASP A 32 1.28 -6.75 33.34
C ASP A 32 0.73 -6.81 31.91
N ALA A 33 1.59 -6.57 30.93
CA ALA A 33 1.28 -6.62 29.50
C ALA A 33 0.91 -8.03 28.99
N SER A 34 1.20 -9.10 29.75
CA SER A 34 0.83 -10.46 29.36
C SER A 34 -0.66 -10.76 29.56
N ARG A 35 -1.35 -9.95 30.38
CA ARG A 35 -2.78 -10.09 30.64
C ARG A 35 -3.58 -9.46 29.52
N VAL A 36 -4.17 -10.31 28.68
CA VAL A 36 -5.06 -9.89 27.61
C VAL A 36 -6.42 -9.49 28.17
N ALA A 37 -6.86 -8.27 27.88
CA ALA A 37 -8.16 -7.76 28.33
C ALA A 37 -8.83 -6.89 27.26
N LYS A 38 -10.16 -6.98 27.19
CA LYS A 38 -11.02 -6.10 26.41
C LYS A 38 -10.85 -4.65 26.87
N THR A 39 -10.78 -3.70 25.95
CA THR A 39 -10.62 -2.27 26.28
C THR A 39 -11.95 -1.51 26.20
N ALA A 40 -11.97 -0.28 26.74
CA ALA A 40 -13.08 0.65 26.53
C ALA A 40 -13.29 1.04 25.05
N SER A 41 -12.28 0.88 24.19
CA SER A 41 -12.39 1.12 22.75
C SER A 41 -12.92 -0.07 21.96
N PHE A 42 -13.36 -1.17 22.60
CA PHE A 42 -13.84 -2.36 21.91
C PHE A 42 -14.88 -2.07 20.83
N SER A 43 -15.87 -1.23 21.11
CA SER A 43 -16.95 -0.90 20.16
C SER A 43 -16.68 0.35 19.31
N LEU A 44 -15.47 0.91 19.32
CA LEU A 44 -15.16 2.21 18.71
C LEU A 44 -15.66 2.37 17.25
N PRO A 45 -15.55 1.38 16.35
CA PRO A 45 -16.02 1.53 14.97
C PRO A 45 -17.52 1.73 14.85
N ILE A 46 -18.31 1.33 15.84
CA ILE A 46 -19.77 1.52 15.83
C ILE A 46 -20.24 2.59 16.81
N GLN A 47 -19.32 3.17 17.59
CA GLN A 47 -19.67 4.26 18.50
C GLN A 47 -20.06 5.51 17.72
N LYS A 48 -21.15 6.14 18.17
CA LYS A 48 -21.67 7.38 17.60
C LYS A 48 -21.50 8.55 18.57
N ASN A 49 -21.43 9.76 18.03
CA ASN A 49 -21.52 10.99 18.81
C ASN A 49 -22.98 11.31 19.17
N ARG A 50 -23.22 12.40 19.91
CA ARG A 50 -24.58 12.83 20.29
C ARG A 50 -25.46 13.19 19.10
N ALA A 51 -24.87 13.51 17.96
CA ALA A 51 -25.58 13.80 16.71
C ALA A 51 -25.87 12.53 15.87
N GLY A 52 -25.59 11.33 16.41
CA GLY A 52 -25.85 10.06 15.72
C GLY A 52 -24.85 9.70 14.62
N GLN A 53 -23.79 10.48 14.44
CA GLN A 53 -22.73 10.22 13.46
C GLN A 53 -21.67 9.28 14.07
N TYR A 54 -21.11 8.38 13.27
CA TYR A 54 -19.99 7.55 13.72
C TYR A 54 -18.79 8.41 14.13
N ARG A 55 -18.11 7.99 15.19
CA ARG A 55 -16.91 8.68 15.70
C ARG A 55 -15.71 8.54 14.76
N LEU A 56 -15.58 7.39 14.10
CA LEU A 56 -14.61 7.17 13.04
C LEU A 56 -15.28 7.41 11.70
N THR A 57 -14.61 8.12 10.79
CA THR A 57 -15.08 8.40 9.42
C THR A 57 -14.05 7.98 8.38
N ALA A 58 -14.42 8.01 7.10
CA ALA A 58 -13.49 7.70 6.01
C ALA A 58 -12.25 8.62 5.96
N GLN A 59 -12.27 9.79 6.62
CA GLN A 59 -11.09 10.66 6.75
C GLN A 59 -10.04 10.11 7.73
N ASP A 60 -10.44 9.19 8.61
CA ASP A 60 -9.55 8.55 9.57
C ASP A 60 -8.77 7.37 8.95
N ASN A 61 -9.13 6.95 7.73
CA ASN A 61 -8.52 5.79 7.07
C ASN A 61 -7.01 6.00 6.82
N PRO A 62 -6.20 4.93 6.97
CA PRO A 62 -6.56 3.61 7.48
C PRO A 62 -6.61 3.54 9.02
N ILE A 63 -7.41 2.62 9.55
CA ILE A 63 -7.55 2.31 10.97
C ILE A 63 -6.61 1.16 11.37
N TYR A 64 -5.56 1.49 12.11
CA TYR A 64 -4.62 0.48 12.60
C TYR A 64 -5.18 -0.26 13.81
N THR A 65 -5.33 -1.57 13.68
CA THR A 65 -6.00 -2.42 14.66
C THR A 65 -4.99 -3.21 15.49
N CYS A 66 -5.24 -3.30 16.81
CA CYS A 66 -4.40 -4.05 17.75
C CYS A 66 -2.96 -3.55 17.87
N MET A 67 -2.72 -2.24 17.85
CA MET A 67 -1.39 -1.69 18.06
C MET A 67 -0.80 -2.06 19.44
N THR A 68 -1.63 -2.27 20.46
CA THR A 68 -1.18 -2.68 21.80
C THR A 68 -1.48 -4.14 22.14
N SER A 69 -1.70 -4.98 21.14
CA SER A 69 -2.01 -6.41 21.28
C SER A 69 -1.66 -7.15 19.98
N ASP A 70 -2.19 -8.36 19.78
CA ASP A 70 -2.19 -9.04 18.48
C ASP A 70 -3.62 -9.51 18.21
N PHE A 71 -4.07 -9.43 16.95
CA PHE A 71 -5.46 -9.72 16.61
C PHE A 71 -5.84 -11.21 16.76
N PHE A 72 -4.86 -12.10 16.57
CA PHE A 72 -5.08 -13.55 16.55
C PHE A 72 -4.66 -14.24 17.86
N LEU A 73 -4.76 -13.53 19.00
CA LEU A 73 -4.60 -14.11 20.33
C LEU A 73 -5.75 -15.07 20.68
N GLU A 74 -5.46 -16.18 21.32
CA GLU A 74 -6.45 -17.15 21.81
C GLU A 74 -7.47 -16.52 22.77
N GLU A 75 -6.99 -15.66 23.66
CA GLU A 75 -7.82 -14.96 24.63
C GLU A 75 -8.83 -14.01 23.98
N ALA A 76 -8.57 -13.60 22.73
CA ALA A 76 -9.48 -12.78 21.95
C ALA A 76 -10.48 -13.61 21.13
N ASP A 77 -10.35 -14.94 21.06
CA ASP A 77 -11.26 -15.82 20.29
C ASP A 77 -12.74 -15.58 20.68
N PRO A 78 -13.13 -15.43 21.97
CA PRO A 78 -14.52 -15.18 22.34
C PRO A 78 -15.06 -13.81 21.90
N TRP A 79 -14.19 -12.85 21.59
CA TRP A 79 -14.58 -11.48 21.23
C TRP A 79 -14.43 -11.19 19.73
N ARG A 80 -13.57 -11.94 19.04
CA ARG A 80 -13.24 -11.74 17.62
C ARG A 80 -14.46 -11.76 16.69
N PRO A 81 -15.48 -12.61 16.88
CA PRO A 81 -16.67 -12.58 16.02
C PRO A 81 -17.37 -11.21 15.99
N GLN A 82 -17.50 -10.54 17.14
CA GLN A 82 -18.11 -9.20 17.22
C GLN A 82 -17.23 -8.15 16.53
N VAL A 83 -15.90 -8.29 16.63
CA VAL A 83 -14.97 -7.39 15.94
C VAL A 83 -15.06 -7.56 14.42
N TRP A 84 -15.16 -8.79 13.92
CA TRP A 84 -15.41 -9.02 12.50
C TRP A 84 -16.75 -8.45 12.03
N GLU A 85 -17.79 -8.55 12.85
CA GLU A 85 -19.08 -7.93 12.54
C GLU A 85 -18.98 -6.40 12.40
N MET A 86 -18.23 -5.74 13.29
CA MET A 86 -17.97 -4.30 13.20
C MET A 86 -17.19 -3.93 11.94
N ILE A 87 -16.16 -4.70 11.59
CA ILE A 87 -15.36 -4.51 10.37
C ILE A 87 -16.24 -4.66 9.12
N ARG A 88 -17.10 -5.68 9.11
CA ARG A 88 -18.04 -5.96 8.01
C ARG A 88 -19.08 -4.86 7.86
N LEU A 89 -19.57 -4.30 8.97
CA LEU A 89 -20.54 -3.20 8.98
C LEU A 89 -19.93 -1.90 8.48
N ARG A 90 -18.69 -1.60 8.87
CA ARG A 90 -17.98 -0.36 8.53
C ARG A 90 -17.17 -0.49 7.23
N ARG A 91 -17.87 -0.80 6.13
CA ARG A 91 -17.24 -0.89 4.79
C ARG A 91 -16.69 0.44 4.27
N ASP A 92 -17.06 1.55 4.90
CA ASP A 92 -16.51 2.88 4.65
C ASP A 92 -15.14 3.11 5.31
N LEU A 93 -14.72 2.21 6.22
CA LEU A 93 -13.42 2.23 6.87
C LEU A 93 -12.49 1.15 6.32
N GLU A 94 -11.21 1.47 6.23
CA GLU A 94 -10.13 0.54 5.88
C GLU A 94 -9.40 0.10 7.15
N PHE A 95 -9.37 -1.21 7.43
CA PHE A 95 -8.76 -1.76 8.63
C PHE A 95 -7.42 -2.43 8.30
N VAL A 96 -6.37 -2.04 9.03
CA VAL A 96 -5.03 -2.65 8.93
C VAL A 96 -4.79 -3.51 10.17
N ILE A 97 -4.63 -4.82 9.97
CA ILE A 97 -4.40 -5.79 11.03
C ILE A 97 -2.97 -6.31 10.92
N ILE A 98 -2.13 -5.93 11.88
CA ILE A 98 -0.74 -6.39 11.96
C ILE A 98 -0.67 -7.60 12.89
N THR A 99 0.01 -8.67 12.48
CA THR A 99 0.15 -9.88 13.30
C THR A 99 1.49 -10.59 13.12
N LYS A 100 1.93 -11.28 14.17
CA LYS A 100 3.01 -12.29 14.13
C LYS A 100 2.45 -13.72 14.13
N ARG A 101 1.14 -13.87 14.28
CA ARG A 101 0.41 -15.12 14.49
C ARG A 101 -0.45 -15.51 13.28
N ILE A 102 0.08 -15.30 12.08
CA ILE A 102 -0.68 -15.54 10.84
C ILE A 102 -1.22 -16.97 10.71
N HIS A 103 -0.57 -17.95 11.33
CA HIS A 103 -1.04 -19.34 11.42
C HIS A 103 -2.42 -19.50 12.10
N ARG A 104 -2.84 -18.53 12.92
CA ARG A 104 -4.16 -18.49 13.56
C ARG A 104 -5.19 -17.68 12.78
N PHE A 105 -4.88 -17.22 11.57
CA PHE A 105 -5.81 -16.41 10.78
C PHE A 105 -7.19 -17.05 10.66
N SER A 106 -7.24 -18.36 10.41
CA SER A 106 -8.48 -19.11 10.24
C SER A 106 -9.27 -19.33 11.54
N ALA A 107 -8.70 -19.02 12.71
CA ALA A 107 -9.39 -19.14 13.98
C ALA A 107 -10.48 -18.06 14.09
N GLY A 108 -11.74 -18.47 13.99
CA GLY A 108 -12.88 -17.54 14.10
C GLY A 108 -13.01 -16.60 12.91
N LEU A 109 -12.70 -17.07 11.69
CA LEU A 109 -13.11 -16.35 10.48
C LEU A 109 -14.64 -16.34 10.33
N PRO A 110 -15.24 -15.24 9.88
CA PRO A 110 -16.66 -15.18 9.56
C PRO A 110 -17.05 -16.16 8.44
N LEU A 111 -18.27 -16.69 8.51
CA LEU A 111 -18.80 -17.58 7.45
C LEU A 111 -18.89 -16.89 6.08
N ASP A 112 -19.08 -15.57 6.07
CA ASP A 112 -19.19 -14.76 4.86
C ASP A 112 -17.84 -14.18 4.38
N TRP A 113 -16.71 -14.67 4.91
CA TRP A 113 -15.39 -14.17 4.56
C TRP A 113 -15.05 -14.30 3.07
N GLY A 114 -15.43 -15.42 2.43
CA GLY A 114 -15.14 -15.69 1.02
C GLY A 114 -13.65 -15.56 0.68
N GLU A 115 -13.34 -14.76 -0.34
CA GLU A 115 -11.96 -14.46 -0.79
C GLU A 115 -11.29 -13.31 -0.01
N GLY A 116 -11.93 -12.84 1.06
CA GLY A 116 -11.46 -11.76 1.92
C GLY A 116 -12.22 -10.45 1.75
N TYR A 117 -12.43 -9.76 2.87
CA TYR A 117 -13.08 -8.46 2.88
C TYR A 117 -12.22 -7.39 2.17
N PRO A 118 -12.78 -6.58 1.25
CA PRO A 118 -12.05 -5.56 0.51
C PRO A 118 -11.53 -4.41 1.37
N ASN A 119 -12.09 -4.22 2.57
CA ASN A 119 -11.71 -3.15 3.47
C ASN A 119 -10.77 -3.64 4.59
N VAL A 120 -10.12 -4.80 4.41
CA VAL A 120 -9.19 -5.38 5.38
C VAL A 120 -7.84 -5.68 4.72
N THR A 121 -6.79 -5.10 5.30
CA THR A 121 -5.40 -5.41 5.00
C THR A 121 -4.79 -6.24 6.12
N ILE A 122 -4.23 -7.39 5.78
CA ILE A 122 -3.49 -8.23 6.73
C ILE A 122 -2.00 -8.03 6.50
N VAL A 123 -1.31 -7.64 7.57
CA VAL A 123 0.12 -7.35 7.56
C VAL A 123 0.85 -8.37 8.41
N CYS A 124 1.74 -9.14 7.80
CA CYS A 124 2.53 -10.13 8.52
C CYS A 124 3.89 -9.56 8.91
N THR A 125 4.19 -9.53 10.20
CA THR A 125 5.53 -9.14 10.66
C THR A 125 6.49 -10.32 10.54
N CYS A 126 7.67 -10.09 9.96
CA CYS A 126 8.77 -11.06 9.83
C CYS A 126 10.08 -10.37 10.23
N GLU A 127 10.65 -10.74 11.37
CA GLU A 127 11.80 -10.02 11.95
C GLU A 127 13.16 -10.53 11.45
N ASN A 128 13.19 -11.78 10.99
CA ASN A 128 14.35 -12.52 10.50
C ASN A 128 13.93 -13.56 9.44
N GLN A 129 14.88 -14.18 8.75
CA GLN A 129 14.63 -15.11 7.64
C GLN A 129 13.78 -16.30 8.10
N GLN A 130 14.11 -16.89 9.24
CA GLN A 130 13.34 -18.02 9.79
C GLN A 130 11.85 -17.68 9.93
N THR A 131 11.53 -16.49 10.46
CA THR A 131 10.13 -16.06 10.59
C THR A 131 9.48 -15.71 9.26
N ALA A 132 10.24 -15.19 8.29
CA ALA A 132 9.76 -14.95 6.93
C ALA A 132 9.36 -16.28 6.27
N ASP A 133 10.26 -17.27 6.29
CA ASP A 133 10.06 -18.59 5.69
C ASP A 133 8.92 -19.36 6.36
N GLN A 134 8.71 -19.17 7.65
CA GLN A 134 7.60 -19.78 8.38
C GLN A 134 6.25 -19.12 8.06
N ARG A 135 6.21 -17.79 7.93
CA ARG A 135 4.95 -17.02 7.96
C ARG A 135 4.45 -16.62 6.58
N LEU A 136 5.34 -16.27 5.66
CA LEU A 136 4.96 -15.76 4.34
C LEU A 136 4.29 -16.83 3.46
N PRO A 137 4.72 -18.11 3.43
CA PRO A 137 3.97 -19.15 2.74
C PRO A 137 2.53 -19.29 3.24
N VAL A 138 2.32 -19.17 4.56
CA VAL A 138 0.98 -19.19 5.17
C VAL A 138 0.18 -17.95 4.73
N LEU A 139 0.75 -16.76 4.82
CA LEU A 139 0.09 -15.52 4.36
C LEU A 139 -0.39 -15.62 2.89
N LEU A 140 0.43 -16.22 2.03
CA LEU A 140 0.17 -16.34 0.59
C LEU A 140 -0.90 -17.38 0.24
N SER A 141 -1.12 -18.39 1.10
CA SER A 141 -2.13 -19.44 0.89
C SER A 141 -3.51 -19.07 1.41
N LEU A 142 -3.61 -18.11 2.34
CA LEU A 142 -4.87 -17.71 2.96
C LEU A 142 -5.74 -16.84 2.03
N PRO A 143 -7.09 -16.89 2.17
CA PRO A 143 -8.05 -16.11 1.36
C PRO A 143 -8.09 -14.65 1.82
N ILE A 144 -7.00 -13.93 1.60
CA ILE A 144 -6.85 -12.51 1.96
C ILE A 144 -6.88 -11.70 0.68
N ARG A 145 -7.51 -10.51 0.69
CA ARG A 145 -7.46 -9.63 -0.47
C ARG A 145 -6.19 -8.78 -0.48
N HIS A 146 -5.98 -8.01 0.58
CA HIS A 146 -4.83 -7.11 0.73
C HIS A 146 -3.79 -7.69 1.70
N ARG A 147 -2.57 -7.92 1.19
CA ARG A 147 -1.45 -8.49 1.97
C ARG A 147 -0.26 -7.55 1.97
N GLU A 148 0.31 -7.35 3.14
CA GLU A 148 1.55 -6.60 3.32
C GLU A 148 2.52 -7.33 4.25
N ILE A 149 3.79 -6.92 4.20
CA ILE A 149 4.86 -7.40 5.06
C ILE A 149 5.38 -6.25 5.92
N ILE A 150 5.61 -6.53 7.20
CA ILE A 150 6.42 -5.67 8.07
C ILE A 150 7.72 -6.40 8.42
N HIS A 151 8.85 -5.85 8.01
CA HIS A 151 10.17 -6.25 8.50
C HIS A 151 10.61 -5.28 9.60
N GLU A 152 9.91 -5.34 10.73
CA GLU A 152 10.16 -4.47 11.89
C GLU A 152 9.81 -5.16 13.23
N PRO A 153 10.72 -5.18 14.21
CA PRO A 153 12.10 -4.72 14.11
C PRO A 153 12.92 -5.61 13.17
N MET A 154 13.78 -4.99 12.35
CA MET A 154 14.78 -5.73 11.56
C MET A 154 15.83 -6.31 12.51
N LEU A 155 15.95 -7.64 12.56
CA LEU A 155 16.96 -8.33 13.35
C LEU A 155 18.11 -8.89 12.51
N GLU A 156 17.87 -9.06 11.23
CA GLU A 156 18.84 -9.43 10.20
C GLU A 156 18.32 -9.01 8.82
N GLU A 157 19.17 -9.16 7.81
CA GLU A 157 18.76 -9.12 6.41
C GLU A 157 17.87 -10.32 6.08
N ILE A 158 16.85 -10.13 5.24
CA ILE A 158 15.99 -11.22 4.76
C ILE A 158 15.91 -11.23 3.23
N GLN A 159 15.79 -12.43 2.67
CA GLN A 159 15.53 -12.71 1.27
C GLN A 159 14.05 -13.06 1.13
N ILE A 160 13.26 -12.09 0.66
CA ILE A 160 11.81 -12.20 0.46
C ILE A 160 11.38 -12.15 -1.00
N ARG A 161 12.31 -11.92 -1.94
CA ARG A 161 12.04 -11.89 -3.38
C ARG A 161 11.15 -13.06 -3.87
N PRO A 162 11.36 -14.33 -3.48
CA PRO A 162 10.49 -15.43 -3.91
C PRO A 162 9.01 -15.24 -3.51
N TYR A 163 8.75 -14.60 -2.38
CA TYR A 163 7.39 -14.30 -1.92
C TYR A 163 6.78 -13.10 -2.66
N LEU A 164 7.60 -12.10 -2.99
CA LEU A 164 7.18 -10.92 -3.73
C LEU A 164 6.84 -11.24 -5.19
N GLU A 165 7.60 -12.13 -5.83
CA GLU A 165 7.38 -12.57 -7.23
C GLU A 165 6.02 -13.25 -7.46
N THR A 166 5.33 -13.66 -6.39
CA THR A 166 3.95 -14.17 -6.50
C THR A 166 2.94 -13.10 -6.93
N GLY A 167 3.30 -11.81 -6.84
CA GLY A 167 2.43 -10.69 -7.18
C GLY A 167 1.27 -10.46 -6.21
N LYS A 168 1.23 -11.16 -5.07
CA LYS A 168 0.15 -11.05 -4.07
C LYS A 168 0.44 -10.06 -2.93
N ILE A 169 1.68 -9.60 -2.78
CA ILE A 169 2.10 -8.67 -1.72
C ILE A 169 2.09 -7.25 -2.28
N GLU A 170 1.38 -6.35 -1.61
CA GLU A 170 1.17 -4.98 -2.07
C GLU A 170 2.26 -4.02 -1.56
N GLN A 171 2.72 -4.23 -0.32
CA GLN A 171 3.70 -3.37 0.33
C GLN A 171 4.61 -4.13 1.31
N VAL A 172 5.84 -3.64 1.43
CA VAL A 172 6.78 -4.00 2.50
C VAL A 172 7.19 -2.74 3.27
N THR A 173 7.05 -2.79 4.59
CA THR A 173 7.50 -1.71 5.50
C THR A 173 8.66 -2.22 6.35
N CYS A 174 9.76 -1.47 6.42
CA CYS A 174 10.94 -1.82 7.21
C CYS A 174 11.21 -0.82 8.32
N GLY A 175 11.77 -1.28 9.43
CA GLY A 175 12.22 -0.38 10.49
C GLY A 175 13.10 -1.04 11.56
N GLY A 176 13.93 -0.22 12.19
CA GLY A 176 14.75 -0.65 13.32
C GLY A 176 13.98 -0.69 14.64
N GLU A 177 14.55 -1.40 15.62
CA GLU A 177 13.96 -1.52 16.96
C GLU A 177 14.06 -0.18 17.75
N SER A 178 13.03 0.15 18.53
CA SER A 178 13.00 1.36 19.36
C SER A 178 13.21 1.07 20.84
N GLY A 179 13.65 2.06 21.60
CA GLY A 179 13.95 1.95 23.03
C GLY A 179 15.44 1.75 23.32
N GLU A 180 15.82 1.83 24.60
CA GLU A 180 17.23 1.82 25.01
C GLU A 180 17.93 0.49 24.69
N GLY A 181 17.22 -0.62 24.86
CA GLY A 181 17.68 -1.98 24.51
C GLY A 181 17.64 -2.31 23.02
N ALA A 182 17.44 -1.33 22.13
CA ALA A 182 17.31 -1.58 20.69
C ALA A 182 18.51 -2.33 20.12
N ARG A 183 18.22 -3.45 19.46
CA ARG A 183 19.18 -4.21 18.67
C ARG A 183 19.59 -3.45 17.42
N LEU A 184 20.77 -3.77 16.92
CA LEU A 184 21.39 -3.09 15.79
C LEU A 184 20.56 -3.28 14.52
N CYS A 185 20.12 -2.20 13.91
CA CYS A 185 19.55 -2.17 12.57
C CYS A 185 20.61 -1.62 11.60
N ARG A 186 20.87 -2.32 10.49
CA ARG A 186 21.86 -1.90 9.50
C ARG A 186 21.18 -1.30 8.28
N TYR A 187 21.70 -0.18 7.79
CA TYR A 187 21.16 0.49 6.61
C TYR A 187 21.20 -0.41 5.36
N GLU A 188 22.22 -1.27 5.26
CA GLU A 188 22.38 -2.23 4.17
C GLU A 188 21.20 -3.21 4.10
N TRP A 189 20.63 -3.62 5.23
CA TRP A 189 19.43 -4.47 5.25
C TRP A 189 18.22 -3.73 4.66
N VAL A 190 18.07 -2.44 4.98
CA VAL A 190 16.99 -1.59 4.46
C VAL A 190 17.10 -1.46 2.94
N LEU A 191 18.32 -1.24 2.44
CA LEU A 191 18.60 -1.16 1.01
C LEU A 191 18.35 -2.49 0.29
N SER A 192 18.73 -3.61 0.91
CA SER A 192 18.48 -4.95 0.36
C SER A 192 16.97 -5.22 0.21
N THR A 193 16.18 -5.01 1.26
CA THR A 193 14.72 -5.20 1.19
C THR A 193 14.09 -4.25 0.18
N ARG A 194 14.52 -2.99 0.14
CA ARG A 194 14.06 -2.00 -0.86
C ARG A 194 14.32 -2.49 -2.28
N LYS A 195 15.53 -2.98 -2.55
CA LYS A 195 15.91 -3.46 -3.88
C LYS A 195 15.01 -4.62 -4.31
N GLN A 196 14.77 -5.60 -3.43
CA GLN A 196 13.88 -6.72 -3.70
C GLN A 196 12.45 -6.25 -4.02
N CYS A 197 11.94 -5.24 -3.31
CA CYS A 197 10.62 -4.66 -3.59
C CYS A 197 10.58 -3.98 -4.95
N MET A 198 11.58 -3.14 -5.26
CA MET A 198 11.66 -2.44 -6.54
C MET A 198 11.77 -3.41 -7.72
N ASP A 199 12.59 -4.44 -7.62
CA ASP A 199 12.77 -5.46 -8.66
C ASP A 199 11.46 -6.22 -8.94
N CYS A 200 10.59 -6.35 -7.93
CA CYS A 200 9.29 -7.01 -8.04
C CYS A 200 8.11 -6.04 -8.26
N GLY A 201 8.35 -4.73 -8.34
CA GLY A 201 7.29 -3.73 -8.47
C GLY A 201 6.35 -3.66 -7.26
N VAL A 202 6.86 -3.90 -6.05
CA VAL A 202 6.13 -3.84 -4.78
C VAL A 202 6.43 -2.54 -4.05
N ALA A 203 5.43 -1.94 -3.39
CA ALA A 203 5.64 -0.72 -2.62
C ALA A 203 6.59 -0.96 -1.44
N PHE A 204 7.42 0.03 -1.14
CA PHE A 204 8.38 -0.04 -0.05
C PHE A 204 8.31 1.24 0.79
N SER A 205 8.35 1.09 2.12
CA SER A 205 8.51 2.21 3.04
C SER A 205 9.57 1.93 4.11
N PHE A 206 10.40 2.94 4.39
CA PHE A 206 11.32 2.93 5.52
C PHE A 206 10.71 3.72 6.68
N HIS A 207 10.07 3.01 7.61
CA HIS A 207 9.23 3.60 8.65
C HIS A 207 10.05 4.32 9.73
N GLN A 208 11.10 3.68 10.24
CA GLN A 208 11.98 4.28 11.25
C GLN A 208 13.37 3.64 11.27
N THR A 209 14.37 4.42 11.69
CA THR A 209 15.75 3.93 11.85
C THR A 209 15.92 2.95 13.01
N GLY A 210 15.05 3.02 14.01
CA GLY A 210 15.31 2.46 15.34
C GLY A 210 16.34 3.28 16.14
N ALA A 211 16.58 2.88 17.39
CA ALA A 211 17.46 3.63 18.30
C ALA A 211 18.94 3.27 18.17
N ASN A 212 19.27 2.12 17.57
CA ASN A 212 20.63 1.63 17.37
C ASN A 212 20.83 1.31 15.89
N PHE A 213 21.41 2.24 15.15
CA PHE A 213 21.39 2.21 13.69
C PHE A 213 22.81 2.31 13.12
N GLN A 214 23.19 1.40 12.23
CA GLN A 214 24.47 1.46 11.53
C GLN A 214 24.30 1.94 10.10
N LYS A 215 25.17 2.86 9.68
CA LYS A 215 25.27 3.32 8.30
C LYS A 215 26.72 3.72 8.00
N ASP A 216 27.25 3.25 6.88
CA ASP A 216 28.62 3.53 6.41
C ASP A 216 29.68 3.17 7.48
N GLY A 217 29.51 2.01 8.11
CA GLY A 217 30.40 1.51 9.18
C GLY A 217 30.26 2.21 10.54
N ARG A 218 29.51 3.32 10.64
CA ARG A 218 29.29 4.06 11.89
C ARG A 218 27.99 3.66 12.56
N ILE A 219 28.02 3.52 13.89
CA ILE A 219 26.84 3.24 14.71
C ILE A 219 26.33 4.54 15.33
N TYR A 220 25.04 4.80 15.18
CA TYR A 220 24.34 5.96 15.68
C TYR A 220 23.32 5.54 16.74
N ARG A 221 23.33 6.26 17.87
CA ARG A 221 22.25 6.21 18.86
C ARG A 221 21.24 7.31 18.56
N ILE A 222 20.10 6.94 17.97
CA ILE A 222 19.13 7.91 17.44
C ILE A 222 17.99 8.09 18.45
N PRO A 223 17.80 9.30 19.00
CA PRO A 223 16.69 9.61 19.90
C PRO A 223 15.33 9.31 19.27
N ARG A 224 14.36 8.84 20.08
CA ARG A 224 13.02 8.45 19.59
C ARG A 224 12.33 9.52 18.74
N SER A 225 12.49 10.79 19.10
CA SER A 225 11.94 11.94 18.38
C SER A 225 12.47 12.11 16.96
N LEU A 226 13.64 11.54 16.64
CA LEU A 226 14.31 11.69 15.35
C LEU A 226 14.20 10.45 14.44
N GLN A 227 13.75 9.30 14.94
CA GLN A 227 13.84 8.03 14.20
C GLN A 227 13.02 8.02 12.91
N HIS A 228 11.77 8.48 12.94
CA HIS A 228 10.94 8.53 11.72
C HIS A 228 11.38 9.66 10.78
N SER A 229 11.75 10.82 11.33
CA SER A 229 12.15 11.97 10.50
C SER A 229 13.48 11.71 9.79
N GLN A 230 14.42 11.02 10.43
CA GLN A 230 15.66 10.58 9.78
C GLN A 230 15.40 9.50 8.72
N ALA A 231 14.53 8.52 8.99
CA ALA A 231 14.15 7.52 8.00
C ALA A 231 13.52 8.17 6.75
N LYS A 232 12.57 9.10 6.95
CA LYS A 232 11.94 9.86 5.87
C LYS A 232 12.95 10.68 5.06
N ARG A 233 13.92 11.32 5.73
CA ARG A 233 15.00 12.09 5.07
C ARG A 233 15.93 11.23 4.21
N ALA A 234 15.95 9.90 4.41
CA ALA A 234 16.72 9.00 3.56
C ALA A 234 16.12 8.85 2.14
N GLY A 235 14.86 9.28 1.92
CA GLY A 235 14.24 9.29 0.58
C GLY A 235 14.11 7.90 -0.04
N LEU A 236 13.97 6.86 0.79
CA LEU A 236 14.00 5.47 0.35
C LEU A 236 12.64 4.92 -0.07
N ASP A 237 11.54 5.55 0.35
CA ASP A 237 10.20 5.10 0.03
C ASP A 237 10.01 4.97 -1.49
N HIS A 238 9.35 3.90 -1.91
CA HIS A 238 9.08 3.60 -3.30
C HIS A 238 7.61 3.20 -3.46
N GLN A 239 6.95 3.81 -4.43
CA GLN A 239 5.61 3.43 -4.86
C GLN A 239 5.70 2.97 -6.32
N PRO A 240 5.34 1.72 -6.63
CA PRO A 240 5.33 1.24 -7.99
C PRO A 240 4.22 1.93 -8.78
N SER A 241 4.42 2.08 -10.09
CA SER A 241 3.36 2.56 -10.96
C SER A 241 2.21 1.55 -11.01
N ARG A 242 0.99 2.02 -10.82
CA ARG A 242 -0.28 1.30 -11.06
C ARG A 242 -0.71 1.31 -12.53
N LEU A 243 0.24 1.45 -13.46
CA LEU A 243 -0.03 1.29 -14.88
C LEU A 243 -0.42 -0.19 -15.15
N PRO A 244 -1.48 -0.45 -15.94
CA PRO A 244 -1.97 -1.80 -16.17
C PRO A 244 -0.96 -2.60 -17.00
N LYS A 245 -0.59 -3.79 -16.51
CA LYS A 245 0.31 -4.73 -17.19
C LYS A 245 -0.44 -5.92 -17.81
N THR A 246 -1.66 -6.20 -17.33
CA THR A 246 -2.50 -7.31 -17.80
C THR A 246 -3.84 -6.81 -18.33
N LYS A 247 -4.53 -7.65 -19.13
CA LYS A 247 -5.89 -7.34 -19.61
C LYS A 247 -6.89 -7.12 -18.47
N ALA A 248 -6.77 -7.88 -17.38
CA ALA A 248 -7.64 -7.72 -16.21
C ALA A 248 -7.43 -6.35 -15.53
N GLN A 249 -6.17 -5.94 -15.35
CA GLN A 249 -5.84 -4.61 -14.81
C GLN A 249 -6.29 -3.48 -15.75
N MET A 250 -6.19 -3.69 -17.06
CA MET A 250 -6.69 -2.74 -18.05
C MET A 250 -8.22 -2.58 -17.94
N GLU A 251 -8.96 -3.67 -17.77
CA GLU A 251 -10.42 -3.62 -17.59
C GLU A 251 -10.82 -2.92 -16.29
N GLU A 252 -10.15 -3.25 -15.18
CA GLU A 252 -10.37 -2.57 -13.90
C GLU A 252 -10.08 -1.07 -13.99
N LEU A 253 -9.00 -0.68 -14.69
CA LEU A 253 -8.68 0.72 -14.96
C LEU A 253 -9.84 1.41 -15.69
N PHE A 254 -10.37 0.82 -16.77
CA PHE A 254 -11.45 1.43 -17.53
C PHE A 254 -12.77 1.48 -16.75
N GLN A 255 -13.05 0.49 -15.89
CA GLN A 255 -14.17 0.56 -14.95
C GLN A 255 -14.02 1.75 -14.00
N ARG A 256 -12.85 1.95 -13.39
CA ARG A 256 -12.57 3.10 -12.52
C ARG A 256 -12.65 4.44 -13.25
N LEU A 257 -12.11 4.53 -14.47
CA LEU A 257 -12.21 5.72 -15.31
C LEU A 257 -13.67 6.04 -15.65
N SER A 258 -14.50 5.02 -15.92
CA SER A 258 -15.92 5.19 -16.22
C SER A 258 -16.74 5.74 -15.05
N ALA A 259 -16.33 5.45 -13.81
CA ALA A 259 -16.96 5.98 -12.60
C ALA A 259 -16.60 7.46 -12.32
N SER A 260 -15.61 8.03 -13.01
CA SER A 260 -15.24 9.43 -12.85
C SER A 260 -16.05 10.34 -13.78
N GLU A 261 -16.87 11.23 -13.21
CA GLU A 261 -17.70 12.20 -13.95
C GLU A 261 -16.90 13.01 -14.99
N PHE A 262 -15.70 13.47 -14.63
CA PHE A 262 -14.86 14.24 -15.54
C PHE A 262 -14.31 13.40 -16.70
N ARG A 263 -13.96 12.13 -16.46
CA ARG A 263 -13.27 11.27 -17.44
C ARG A 263 -14.26 10.54 -18.36
N SER A 264 -15.43 10.17 -17.83
CA SER A 264 -16.45 9.43 -18.58
C SER A 264 -17.10 10.26 -19.69
N ARG A 265 -17.09 11.60 -19.58
CA ARG A 265 -17.70 12.51 -20.57
C ARG A 265 -16.98 12.60 -21.92
N PHE A 266 -15.75 12.09 -22.03
CA PHE A 266 -14.99 12.17 -23.27
C PHE A 266 -15.45 11.10 -24.29
N SER A 267 -15.62 11.53 -25.54
CA SER A 267 -16.02 10.69 -26.67
C SER A 267 -15.36 11.17 -27.97
N LEU A 268 -15.30 10.29 -28.97
CA LEU A 268 -14.86 10.65 -30.32
C LEU A 268 -16.04 11.16 -31.14
N SER A 269 -15.95 12.39 -31.65
CA SER A 269 -16.92 12.93 -32.61
C SER A 269 -16.85 12.18 -33.95
N PRO A 270 -17.90 12.22 -34.79
CA PRO A 270 -17.89 11.56 -36.10
C PRO A 270 -16.67 11.93 -36.96
N LYS A 271 -16.29 13.22 -36.95
CA LYS A 271 -15.09 13.72 -37.64
C LYS A 271 -13.80 13.06 -37.14
N LEU A 272 -13.68 12.87 -35.83
CA LEU A 272 -12.50 12.23 -35.24
C LEU A 272 -12.50 10.71 -35.44
N LYS A 273 -13.67 10.06 -35.46
CA LYS A 273 -13.79 8.65 -35.84
C LYS A 273 -13.34 8.44 -37.28
N GLN A 274 -13.78 9.31 -38.20
CA GLN A 274 -13.33 9.28 -39.59
C GLN A 274 -11.81 9.46 -39.70
N TYR A 275 -11.24 10.42 -38.98
CA TYR A 275 -9.79 10.60 -38.92
C TYR A 275 -9.05 9.34 -38.42
N VAL A 276 -9.60 8.63 -37.43
CA VAL A 276 -9.03 7.37 -36.93
C VAL A 276 -9.01 6.31 -38.02
N LEU A 277 -10.10 6.17 -38.79
CA LEU A 277 -10.20 5.23 -39.91
C LEU A 277 -9.22 5.58 -41.04
N GLU A 278 -9.14 6.86 -41.42
CA GLU A 278 -8.27 7.34 -42.51
C GLU A 278 -6.77 7.18 -42.21
N LYS A 279 -6.35 7.41 -40.96
CA LYS A 279 -4.94 7.32 -40.59
C LYS A 279 -4.48 5.90 -40.23
N GLY A 280 -5.40 5.07 -39.72
CA GLY A 280 -5.09 3.73 -39.23
C GLY A 280 -4.38 3.70 -37.88
N GLU A 281 -4.35 2.51 -37.27
CA GLU A 281 -3.86 2.29 -35.91
C GLU A 281 -2.36 2.60 -35.76
N ASP A 282 -1.52 2.17 -36.70
CA ASP A 282 -0.06 2.36 -36.63
C ASP A 282 0.35 3.83 -36.63
N THR A 283 -0.33 4.64 -37.44
CA THR A 283 -0.07 6.09 -37.49
C THR A 283 -0.51 6.76 -36.20
N LEU A 284 -1.68 6.41 -35.67
CA LEU A 284 -2.14 6.95 -34.39
C LEU A 284 -1.24 6.53 -33.22
N ARG A 285 -0.75 5.29 -33.22
CA ARG A 285 0.21 4.81 -32.22
C ARG A 285 1.49 5.62 -32.26
N ARG A 286 2.04 5.92 -33.45
CA ARG A 286 3.21 6.81 -33.59
C ARG A 286 2.94 8.20 -33.05
N HIS A 287 1.78 8.79 -33.36
CA HIS A 287 1.40 10.09 -32.80
C HIS A 287 1.35 10.05 -31.27
N ALA A 288 0.77 8.98 -30.69
CA ALA A 288 0.74 8.80 -29.25
C ALA A 288 2.14 8.67 -28.65
N GLN A 289 3.02 7.85 -29.24
CA GLN A 289 4.41 7.74 -28.81
C GLN A 289 5.13 9.08 -28.83
N ASP A 290 4.98 9.86 -29.91
CA ASP A 290 5.60 11.17 -30.03
C ASP A 290 5.07 12.14 -28.97
N PHE A 291 3.75 12.21 -28.77
CA PHE A 291 3.16 13.09 -27.76
C PHE A 291 3.58 12.70 -26.33
N ILE A 292 3.62 11.42 -26.00
CA ILE A 292 4.10 10.97 -24.68
C ILE A 292 5.57 11.32 -24.51
N ARG A 293 6.41 11.00 -25.51
CA ARG A 293 7.85 11.27 -25.48
C ARG A 293 8.16 12.74 -25.29
N THR A 294 7.47 13.64 -25.99
CA THR A 294 7.80 15.07 -25.95
C THR A 294 7.10 15.82 -24.82
N ARG A 295 5.89 15.41 -24.41
CA ARG A 295 5.04 16.20 -23.49
C ARG A 295 4.91 15.64 -22.09
N LEU A 296 5.30 14.38 -21.85
CA LEU A 296 5.12 13.72 -20.54
C LEU A 296 6.35 12.97 -20.04
N ALA A 297 7.16 12.44 -20.96
CA ALA A 297 8.36 11.68 -20.60
C ALA A 297 9.45 12.48 -19.90
N PRO A 298 9.68 13.79 -20.16
CA PRO A 298 10.67 14.58 -19.42
C PRO A 298 10.38 14.61 -17.91
N ALA A 299 11.42 14.81 -17.10
CA ALA A 299 11.29 14.97 -15.64
C ALA A 299 10.46 16.19 -15.26
N GLU A 300 10.64 17.28 -16.03
CA GLU A 300 9.94 18.55 -15.90
C GLU A 300 9.35 18.92 -17.27
N PRO A 301 8.15 18.41 -17.62
CA PRO A 301 7.54 18.73 -18.90
C PRO A 301 7.18 20.21 -19.00
N GLU A 302 7.41 20.80 -20.18
CA GLU A 302 7.00 22.18 -20.45
C GLU A 302 5.49 22.34 -20.27
N HIS A 303 5.09 23.38 -19.52
CA HIS A 303 3.70 23.71 -19.22
C HIS A 303 2.88 22.53 -18.65
N ASP A 304 3.47 21.73 -17.74
CA ASP A 304 2.76 20.61 -17.12
C ASP A 304 1.42 21.04 -16.49
N GLY A 305 0.37 20.26 -16.76
CA GLY A 305 -1.02 20.59 -16.46
C GLY A 305 -1.77 21.28 -17.60
N LYS A 306 -1.05 21.84 -18.59
CA LYS A 306 -1.61 22.54 -19.77
C LYS A 306 -1.02 22.07 -21.11
N GLN A 307 -0.08 21.14 -21.09
CA GLN A 307 0.65 20.68 -22.28
C GLN A 307 -0.20 19.90 -23.29
N THR A 308 -1.34 19.35 -22.84
CA THR A 308 -2.21 18.50 -23.66
C THR A 308 -3.48 19.25 -24.04
N PRO A 309 -3.68 19.61 -25.33
CA PRO A 309 -4.91 20.24 -25.80
C PRO A 309 -6.15 19.40 -25.48
N MET A 310 -7.32 20.03 -25.35
CA MET A 310 -8.57 19.33 -25.05
C MET A 310 -9.34 18.87 -26.30
N LYS A 311 -8.88 19.26 -27.51
CA LYS A 311 -9.57 19.04 -28.79
C LYS A 311 -8.54 18.89 -29.92
N GLY A 312 -9.01 18.50 -31.11
CA GLY A 312 -8.26 18.58 -32.36
C GLY A 312 -7.52 17.29 -32.77
N HIS A 313 -7.33 16.33 -31.87
CA HIS A 313 -6.73 15.04 -32.21
C HIS A 313 -7.31 13.92 -31.32
N PRO A 314 -7.56 12.70 -31.84
CA PRO A 314 -8.10 11.59 -31.04
C PRO A 314 -7.24 11.24 -29.83
N VAL A 315 -5.91 11.25 -29.99
CA VAL A 315 -4.95 10.96 -28.90
C VAL A 315 -5.03 11.99 -27.77
N PHE A 316 -5.24 13.27 -28.06
CA PHE A 316 -5.39 14.28 -27.00
C PHE A 316 -6.65 14.02 -26.16
N LEU A 317 -7.76 13.65 -26.80
CA LEU A 317 -8.96 13.24 -26.07
C LEU A 317 -8.71 11.97 -25.25
N ALA A 318 -8.00 10.99 -25.81
CA ALA A 318 -7.63 9.78 -25.09
C ALA A 318 -6.80 10.10 -23.84
N GLN A 319 -5.82 11.01 -23.93
CA GLN A 319 -5.01 11.42 -22.79
C GLN A 319 -5.86 12.03 -21.67
N HIS A 320 -6.83 12.87 -22.00
CA HIS A 320 -7.74 13.43 -20.99
C HIS A 320 -8.72 12.39 -20.46
N ALA A 321 -9.27 11.53 -21.31
CA ALA A 321 -10.21 10.49 -20.90
C ALA A 321 -9.58 9.44 -19.98
N THR A 322 -8.27 9.21 -20.14
CA THR A 322 -7.51 8.19 -19.39
C THR A 322 -6.58 8.80 -18.35
N ALA A 323 -6.71 10.07 -18.00
CA ALA A 323 -5.83 10.71 -17.01
C ALA A 323 -4.32 10.62 -17.33
N CYS A 324 -3.97 10.56 -18.62
CA CYS A 324 -2.61 10.56 -19.15
C CYS A 324 -2.27 11.91 -19.81
N CYS A 325 -2.80 13.02 -19.28
CA CYS A 325 -2.66 14.36 -19.87
C CYS A 325 -1.61 15.27 -19.20
N CYS A 326 -1.22 14.97 -17.95
CA CYS A 326 -0.17 15.68 -17.20
C CYS A 326 0.44 14.81 -16.09
N ARG A 327 1.56 15.23 -15.50
CA ARG A 327 2.22 14.47 -14.41
C ARG A 327 1.37 14.36 -13.17
N GLY A 328 0.63 15.42 -12.80
CA GLY A 328 -0.32 15.36 -11.68
C GLY A 328 -1.43 14.32 -11.87
N CYS A 329 -1.90 14.13 -13.11
CA CYS A 329 -2.85 13.05 -13.41
C CYS A 329 -2.20 11.67 -13.33
N LEU A 330 -0.96 11.54 -13.84
CA LEU A 330 -0.22 10.29 -13.80
C LEU A 330 0.09 9.84 -12.37
N GLU A 331 0.50 10.75 -11.51
CA GLU A 331 0.73 10.48 -10.10
C GLU A 331 -0.56 10.06 -9.39
N LYS A 332 -1.65 10.82 -9.58
CA LYS A 332 -2.93 10.55 -8.93
C LYS A 332 -3.52 9.19 -9.35
N TRP A 333 -3.57 8.90 -10.64
CA TRP A 333 -4.26 7.72 -11.17
C TRP A 333 -3.36 6.48 -11.17
N TYR A 334 -2.09 6.68 -11.54
CA TYR A 334 -1.16 5.59 -11.82
C TYR A 334 0.01 5.54 -10.84
N GLY A 335 0.11 6.40 -9.84
CA GLY A 335 1.23 6.36 -8.87
C GLY A 335 2.60 6.66 -9.48
N VAL A 336 2.65 7.21 -10.70
CA VAL A 336 3.90 7.56 -11.37
C VAL A 336 4.38 8.91 -10.81
N SER A 337 5.40 8.88 -9.95
CA SER A 337 5.94 10.05 -9.24
C SER A 337 6.41 11.16 -10.19
N GLN A 338 6.20 12.42 -9.79
CA GLN A 338 6.72 13.59 -10.54
C GLN A 338 8.24 13.77 -10.34
N GLY A 339 8.86 14.66 -11.13
CA GLY A 339 10.28 15.03 -10.96
C GLY A 339 11.30 14.00 -11.46
N ARG A 340 10.85 12.94 -12.15
CA ARG A 340 11.73 11.97 -12.84
C ARG A 340 11.25 11.70 -14.27
N PRO A 341 12.16 11.35 -15.20
CA PRO A 341 11.75 10.90 -16.52
C PRO A 341 10.86 9.65 -16.45
N LEU A 342 9.94 9.50 -17.39
CA LEU A 342 9.23 8.24 -17.59
C LEU A 342 10.18 7.20 -18.17
N THR A 343 10.11 5.97 -17.66
CA THR A 343 10.83 4.84 -18.25
C THR A 343 10.23 4.49 -19.63
N ARG A 344 10.95 3.72 -20.44
CA ARG A 344 10.41 3.25 -21.73
C ARG A 344 9.17 2.38 -21.54
N GLU A 345 9.19 1.48 -20.55
CA GLU A 345 8.05 0.63 -20.21
C GLU A 345 6.81 1.46 -19.81
N GLU A 346 6.99 2.50 -18.99
CA GLU A 346 5.89 3.39 -18.60
C GLU A 346 5.31 4.13 -19.81
N GLN A 347 6.17 4.61 -20.73
CA GLN A 347 5.72 5.28 -21.95
C GLN A 347 4.91 4.33 -22.84
N GLU A 348 5.37 3.09 -23.02
CA GLU A 348 4.68 2.06 -23.79
C GLU A 348 3.32 1.69 -23.18
N GLN A 349 3.26 1.52 -21.86
CA GLN A 349 2.02 1.25 -21.13
C GLN A 349 1.02 2.39 -21.26
N ILE A 350 1.47 3.64 -21.13
CA ILE A 350 0.62 4.81 -21.35
C ILE A 350 0.08 4.81 -22.78
N VAL A 351 0.94 4.60 -23.79
CA VAL A 351 0.50 4.54 -25.19
C VAL A 351 -0.56 3.45 -25.39
N GLU A 352 -0.40 2.27 -24.79
CA GLU A 352 -1.38 1.19 -24.90
C GLU A 352 -2.73 1.56 -24.25
N ILE A 353 -2.72 2.23 -23.10
CA ILE A 353 -3.96 2.77 -22.49
C ILE A 353 -4.68 3.72 -23.46
N LEU A 354 -3.94 4.62 -24.12
CA LEU A 354 -4.52 5.57 -25.07
C LEU A 354 -5.14 4.86 -26.27
N MET A 355 -4.42 3.91 -26.84
CA MET A 355 -4.87 3.16 -28.01
C MET A 355 -6.08 2.29 -27.68
N GLU A 356 -6.09 1.63 -26.52
CA GLU A 356 -7.23 0.84 -26.06
C GLU A 356 -8.48 1.70 -25.84
N TRP A 357 -8.35 2.90 -25.27
CA TRP A 357 -9.49 3.82 -25.17
C TRP A 357 -10.02 4.21 -26.55
N ILE A 358 -9.14 4.50 -27.51
CA ILE A 358 -9.55 4.83 -28.90
C ILE A 358 -10.31 3.64 -29.51
N ARG A 359 -9.78 2.41 -29.42
CA ARG A 359 -10.45 1.20 -29.92
C ARG A 359 -11.85 1.04 -29.30
N ARG A 360 -11.98 1.22 -27.99
CA ARG A 360 -13.27 1.14 -27.27
C ARG A 360 -14.28 2.19 -27.72
N LYS A 361 -13.83 3.38 -28.15
CA LYS A 361 -14.71 4.45 -28.65
C LYS A 361 -15.02 4.34 -30.15
N MET A 362 -14.29 3.48 -30.87
CA MET A 362 -14.57 3.15 -32.28
C MET A 362 -15.62 2.06 -32.44
N LYS A 363 -15.71 1.14 -31.47
CA LYS A 363 -16.88 0.29 -31.25
C LYS A 363 -18.10 1.15 -30.90
#